data_AF-A0A965QP22-F1
#
_entry.id   AF-A0A965QP22-F1
#
_cell.length_a   1.000
_cell.length_b   1.000
_cell.length_c   1.000
_cell.angle_alpha   90.00
_cell.angle_beta   90.00
_cell.angle_gamma   90.00
#
_symmetry.space_group_name_H-M   'P 1'
#
loop_
_entity.id
_entity.type
_entity.pdbx_description
1 polymer ?
#
loop_
_entity_poly.entity_id
_entity_poly.type
_entity_poly.pdbx_seq_one_letter_code
_entity_poly.pdbx_strand_id
1 'polypeptide(L)' 'MNIFIVGPMGSGKTTVGKIVAGELFLDFHDTDAKIEESTGVTIDWIFDIEGEAGFRKRETATLKEMVALNS' A
#
# COMPACT_ATOMS: atom_id res chain seq x y z
N MET A 1 3.19 -10.74 -12.49
CA MET A 1 2.61 -9.56 -13.18
C MET A 1 2.05 -8.65 -12.10
N ASN A 2 2.39 -7.36 -12.11
CA ASN A 2 1.99 -6.43 -11.05
C ASN A 2 0.94 -5.44 -11.57
N ILE A 3 -0.15 -5.26 -10.84
CA ILE A 3 -1.21 -4.30 -11.13
C ILE A 3 -1.27 -3.30 -9.97
N PHE A 4 -1.13 -2.01 -10.28
CA PHE A 4 -1.20 -0.93 -9.30
C PHE A 4 -2.51 -0.15 -9.47
N ILE A 5 -3.24 0.03 -8.37
CA ILE A 5 -4.49 0.79 -8.36
C ILE A 5 -4.25 2.09 -7.62
N VAL A 6 -4.35 3.20 -8.33
CA VAL A 6 -4.05 4.56 -7.82
C VAL A 6 -5.29 5.42 -7.78
N GLY A 7 -5.32 6.36 -6.84
CA GLY A 7 -6.47 7.26 -6.61
C GLY A 7 -6.53 7.79 -5.18
N PRO A 8 -7.39 8.79 -4.91
CA PRO A 8 -7.48 9.41 -3.59
C PRO A 8 -7.99 8.45 -2.51
N MET A 9 -7.74 8.76 -1.24
CA MET A 9 -8.30 8.00 -0.12
C MET A 9 -9.84 7.99 -0.20
N GLY A 10 -10.47 6.86 0.12
CA GLY A 10 -11.93 6.72 0.04
C GLY A 10 -12.52 6.52 -1.36
N SER A 11 -11.71 6.51 -2.43
CA SER A 11 -12.21 6.29 -3.80
C SER A 11 -12.56 4.83 -4.13
N GLY A 12 -12.57 3.93 -3.14
CA GLY A 12 -12.91 2.52 -3.31
C GLY A 12 -11.79 1.63 -3.85
N LYS A 13 -10.51 2.07 -3.81
CA LYS A 13 -9.35 1.31 -4.32
C LYS A 13 -9.25 -0.10 -3.75
N THR A 14 -9.40 -0.25 -2.44
CA THR A 14 -9.34 -1.55 -1.76
C THR A 14 -10.46 -2.47 -2.23
N THR A 15 -11.67 -1.95 -2.45
CA THR A 15 -12.80 -2.73 -2.96
C THR A 15 -12.55 -3.21 -4.38
N VAL A 16 -12.18 -2.30 -5.28
CA VAL A 16 -11.90 -2.64 -6.69
C VAL A 16 -10.70 -3.58 -6.79
N GLY A 17 -9.65 -3.35 -6.00
CA GLY A 17 -8.45 -4.18 -6.01
C GLY A 17 -8.68 -5.61 -5.57
N LYS A 18 -9.51 -5.83 -4.55
CA LYS A 18 -9.90 -7.19 -4.15
C LYS A 18 -10.68 -7.92 -5.23
N ILE A 19 -11.59 -7.21 -5.93
CA ILE A 19 -12.35 -7.78 -7.06
C ILE A 19 -11.39 -8.16 -8.19
N VAL A 20 -10.54 -7.22 -8.63
CA VAL A 20 -9.58 -7.45 -9.72
C VAL A 20 -8.62 -8.59 -9.40
N ALA A 21 -8.10 -8.64 -8.17
CA ALA A 21 -7.22 -9.71 -7.72
C ALA A 21 -7.93 -11.08 -7.75
N GLY A 22 -9.17 -11.15 -7.27
CA GLY A 22 -9.98 -12.38 -7.31
C GLY A 22 -10.26 -12.89 -8.72
N GLU A 23 -10.66 -12.00 -9.63
CA GLU A 23 -10.95 -12.35 -11.03
C GLU A 23 -9.70 -12.79 -11.81
N LEU A 24 -8.52 -12.27 -11.44
CA LEU A 24 -7.24 -12.57 -12.10
C LEU A 24 -6.40 -13.61 -11.37
N PHE A 25 -6.90 -14.19 -10.28
CA PHE A 25 -6.16 -15.12 -9.41
C PHE A 25 -4.80 -14.57 -8.96
N LEU A 26 -4.76 -13.27 -8.65
CA LEU A 26 -3.59 -12.57 -8.12
C LEU A 26 -3.72 -12.36 -6.63
N ASP A 27 -2.59 -12.21 -5.95
CA ASP A 27 -2.58 -11.75 -4.56
C ASP A 27 -2.90 -10.24 -4.49
N PHE A 28 -3.69 -9.86 -3.48
CA PHE A 28 -4.00 -8.47 -3.18
C PHE A 28 -3.14 -7.98 -2.01
N HIS A 29 -2.43 -6.88 -2.22
CA HIS A 29 -1.66 -6.19 -1.18
C HIS A 29 -2.16 -4.77 -1.01
N ASP A 30 -2.47 -4.40 0.23
CA ASP A 30 -2.74 -3.00 0.61
C ASP A 30 -1.43 -2.37 1.11
N THR A 31 -0.97 -1.32 0.43
CA THR A 31 0.30 -0.66 0.75
C THR A 31 0.26 0.01 2.12
N ASP A 32 -0.89 0.54 2.51
CA ASP A 32 -1.07 1.24 3.79
C ASP A 32 -0.95 0.24 4.94
N ALA A 33 -1.66 -0.89 4.83
CA ALA A 33 -1.55 -1.98 5.80
C ALA A 33 -0.13 -2.57 5.87
N LYS A 34 0.59 -2.64 4.74
CA LYS A 34 1.98 -3.10 4.72
C LYS A 34 2.93 -2.15 5.44
N ILE A 35 2.72 -0.84 5.28
CA ILE A 35 3.49 0.17 6.02
C ILE A 35 3.24 -0.01 7.52
N GLU A 36 2.00 -0.17 7.96
CA GLU A 36 1.71 -0.39 9.38
C GLU A 36 2.32 -1.70 9.91
N GLU A 37 2.23 -2.79 9.15
CA GLU A 37 2.84 -4.09 9.51
C GLU A 37 4.36 -4.00 9.64
N SER A 38 5.03 -3.36 8.67
CA SER A 38 6.49 -3.25 8.65
C SER A 38 7.05 -2.29 9.72
N THR A 39 6.26 -1.30 10.13
CA THR A 39 6.68 -0.27 11.09
C THR A 39 6.22 -0.55 12.51
N GLY A 40 5.17 -1.36 12.69
CA GLY A 40 4.54 -1.63 13.97
C GLY A 40 3.75 -0.45 14.55
N VAL A 41 3.52 0.61 13.76
CA VAL A 41 2.78 1.81 14.17
C VAL A 41 1.75 2.19 13.11
N THR A 42 0.71 2.93 13.50
CA THR A 42 -0.35 3.35 12.58
C THR A 42 0.11 4.47 11.65
N ILE A 43 -0.55 4.63 10.51
CA ILE A 43 -0.29 5.75 9.58
C ILE A 43 -0.50 7.09 10.29
N ASP A 44 -1.56 7.24 11.08
CA ASP A 44 -1.83 8.46 11.85
C ASP A 44 -0.64 8.82 12.75
N TRP A 45 -0.04 7.83 13.42
CA TRP A 45 1.14 8.02 14.25
C TRP A 45 2.37 8.45 13.44
N ILE A 46 2.56 7.87 12.25
CA ILE A 46 3.64 8.28 11.33
C ILE A 46 3.46 9.74 10.92
N PHE A 47 2.24 10.17 10.60
CA PHE A 47 1.95 11.56 10.27
C PHE A 47 2.19 12.50 11.46
N ASP A 48 1.79 12.11 12.67
CA ASP A 48 1.99 12.92 13.87
C ASP A 48 3.48 13.13 14.21
N ILE A 49 4.31 12.11 14.00
CA ILE A 49 5.73 12.14 14.39
C ILE A 49 6.66 12.61 13.26
N GLU A 50 6.41 12.14 12.03
CA GLU A 50 7.31 12.35 10.89
C GLU A 50 6.71 13.27 9.82
N GLY A 51 5.43 13.61 9.94
CA GLY A 51 4.70 14.37 8.94
C GLY A 51 4.52 13.62 7.63
N GLU A 52 3.95 14.32 6.64
CA GLU A 52 3.74 13.77 5.30
C GLU A 52 5.07 13.31 4.66
N ALA A 53 6.17 14.03 4.89
CA ALA A 53 7.47 13.68 4.31
C ALA A 53 7.95 12.29 4.77
N GLY A 54 7.78 11.95 6.05
CA GLY A 54 8.10 10.63 6.58
C GLY A 54 7.22 9.54 5.98
N PHE A 55 5.91 9.79 5.94
CA PHE A 55 4.96 8.87 5.31
C PHE A 55 5.31 8.60 3.83
N ARG A 56 5.55 9.64 3.03
CA ARG A 56 5.91 9.51 1.60
C ARG A 56 7.20 8.73 1.37
N LYS A 57 8.17 8.87 2.28
CA LYS A 57 9.42 8.08 2.22
C LYS A 57 9.14 6.59 2.41
N ARG A 58 8.27 6.24 3.37
CA ARG A 58 7.86 4.86 3.67
C ARG A 58 6.99 4.25 2.57
N GLU A 59 6.07 5.04 2.02
CA GLU A 59 5.28 4.68 0.84
C GLU A 59 6.19 4.33 -0.34
N THR A 60 7.19 5.18 -0.62
CA THR A 60 8.18 4.93 -1.68
C THR A 60 9.00 3.66 -1.44
N ALA A 61 9.42 3.40 -0.20
CA ALA A 61 10.17 2.19 0.15
C ALA A 61 9.31 0.93 -0.05
N THR A 62 8.08 0.96 0.45
CA THR A 62 7.12 -0.15 0.33
C THR A 62 6.81 -0.46 -1.13
N LEU A 63 6.59 0.57 -1.97
CA LEU A 63 6.37 0.36 -3.40
C LEU A 63 7.58 -0.30 -4.09
N LYS A 64 8.82 0.07 -3.72
CA LYS A 64 10.02 -0.57 -4.26
C LYS A 64 10.10 -2.05 -3.89
N GLU A 65 9.75 -2.39 -2.65
CA GLU A 65 9.69 -3.79 -2.20
C GLU A 65 8.63 -4.59 -2.97
N MET A 66 7.43 -4.02 -3.16
CA MET A 66 6.33 -4.65 -3.90
C MET A 66 6.66 -4.88 -5.37
N VAL A 67 7.40 -3.97 -6.00
CA VAL A 67 7.88 -4.16 -7.38
C VAL A 67 8.89 -5.30 -7.47
N ALA A 68 9.71 -5.50 -6.43
CA ALA A 68 10.72 -6.56 -6.39
C ALA A 68 10.14 -7.96 -6.09
N LEU A 69 8.93 -8.05 -5.54
CA LEU A 69 8.24 -9.29 -5.16
C LEU A 69 7.76 -10.17 -6.36
N ASN A 70 8.28 -9.97 -7.58
CA ASN A 70 7.98 -10.84 -8.72
C ASN A 70 8.54 -12.25 -8.49
N SER A 71 7.69 -13.16 -7.99
CA SER A 71 7.85 -14.61 -8.09
C SER A 71 6.95 -15.17 -9.20
#